data_AF-A0A3D1J0I8-F1
#
_entry.id   AF-A0A3D1J0I8-F1
#
_cell.length_a   1.000
_cell.length_b   1.000
_cell.length_c   1.000
_cell.angle_alpha   90.00
_cell.angle_beta   90.00
_cell.angle_gamma   90.00
#
_symmetry.space_group_name_H-M   'P 1'
#
loop_
_entity.id
_entity.type
_entity.pdbx_description
1 polymer ?
#
loop_
_entity_poly.entity_id
_entity_poly.type
_entity_poly.pdbx_seq_one_letter_code
_entity_poly.pdbx_strand_id
1 'polypeptide(L)' 'LLPRGTHDYAKFITPAELSQFIRNAGMTVGSLKGMSYNPLTQMYSLNQDTSVNYLIACSRPA' A
#
# COMPACT_ATOMS: atom_id res chain seq x y z
N LEU A 1 -4.42 13.16 6.33
CA LEU A 1 -5.82 13.12 5.81
C LEU A 1 -5.84 13.86 4.48
N LEU A 2 -6.08 13.14 3.38
CA LEU A 2 -6.17 13.74 2.05
C LEU A 2 -7.47 14.56 1.93
N PRO A 3 -7.49 15.69 1.21
CA PRO A 3 -8.69 16.49 1.00
C PRO A 3 -9.84 15.66 0.42
N ARG A 4 -11.08 15.94 0.82
CA ARG A 4 -12.28 15.32 0.22
C ARG A 4 -12.28 15.58 -1.29
N GLY A 5 -12.58 14.55 -2.09
CA GLY A 5 -12.59 14.62 -3.56
C GLY A 5 -11.29 14.20 -4.26
N THR A 6 -10.23 13.88 -3.53
CA THR A 6 -8.95 13.40 -4.11
C THR A 6 -8.89 11.87 -4.30
N HIS A 7 -9.88 11.15 -3.78
CA HIS A 7 -9.94 9.69 -3.88
C HIS A 7 -10.82 9.30 -5.07
N ASP A 8 -10.19 9.18 -6.24
CA ASP A 8 -10.81 8.56 -7.41
C ASP A 8 -10.55 7.04 -7.35
N TYR A 9 -11.58 6.28 -6.97
CA TYR A 9 -11.46 4.82 -6.83
C TYR A 9 -11.07 4.14 -8.15
N ALA A 10 -11.43 4.72 -9.31
CA ALA A 10 -11.04 4.18 -10.60
C ALA A 10 -9.52 4.26 -10.85
N LYS A 11 -8.79 5.06 -10.07
CA LYS A 11 -7.33 5.17 -10.11
C LYS A 11 -6.64 4.39 -9.00
N PHE A 12 -7.40 3.68 -8.17
CA PHE A 12 -6.84 2.85 -7.12
C PHE A 12 -6.19 1.61 -7.72
N ILE A 13 -4.86 1.56 -7.67
CA ILE A 13 -4.12 0.34 -8.01
C ILE A 13 -4.34 -0.65 -6.87
N THR A 14 -4.76 -1.86 -7.18
CA THR A 14 -4.91 -2.94 -6.19
C THR A 14 -3.54 -3.53 -5.83
N PRO A 15 -3.40 -4.15 -4.64
CA PRO A 15 -2.16 -4.85 -4.29
C PRO A 15 -1.74 -5.92 -5.31
N ALA A 16 -2.70 -6.56 -5.96
CA ALA A 16 -2.46 -7.57 -6.99
C ALA A 16 -1.86 -6.96 -8.26
N GLU A 17 -2.42 -5.84 -8.73
CA GLU A 17 -1.92 -5.10 -9.88
C GLU A 17 -0.52 -4.55 -9.63
N LEU A 18 -0.29 -3.92 -8.47
CA LEU A 18 1.03 -3.40 -8.13
C LEU A 18 2.06 -4.53 -8.02
N SER A 19 1.68 -5.66 -7.43
CA SER A 19 2.55 -6.85 -7.35
C SER A 19 2.91 -7.37 -8.75
N GLN A 20 1.98 -7.30 -9.71
CA GLN A 20 2.27 -7.65 -11.09
C GLN A 20 3.24 -6.65 -11.74
N PHE A 21 3.06 -5.35 -11.52
CA PHE A 21 3.98 -4.33 -12.03
C PHE A 21 5.40 -4.50 -11.49
N ILE A 22 5.54 -4.81 -10.19
CA ILE A 22 6.85 -5.07 -9.56
C ILE A 22 7.54 -6.29 -10.20
N ARG A 23 6.81 -7.39 -10.40
CA ARG A 23 7.35 -8.57 -11.09
C ARG A 23 7.75 -8.27 -12.53
N ASN A 24 6.91 -7.54 -13.27
CA ASN A 24 7.21 -7.12 -14.64
C ASN A 24 8.43 -6.20 -14.72
N ALA A 25 8.70 -5.42 -13.67
CA ALA A 25 9.89 -4.58 -13.54
C ALA A 25 11.16 -5.37 -13.14
N GLY A 26 11.08 -6.71 -13.02
CA GLY A 26 12.22 -7.56 -12.63
C GLY A 26 12.58 -7.47 -11.15
N MET A 27 11.66 -7.01 -10.30
CA MET A 27 11.85 -6.92 -8.86
C MET A 27 11.12 -8.04 -8.13
N THR A 28 11.57 -8.36 -6.92
CA THR A 28 10.92 -9.32 -6.03
C THR A 28 9.98 -8.59 -5.08
N VAL A 29 8.73 -9.06 -5.02
CA VAL A 29 7.75 -8.59 -4.03
C VAL A 29 8.13 -9.15 -2.65
N GLY A 30 8.32 -8.27 -1.67
CA GLY A 30 8.59 -8.61 -0.28
C GLY A 30 7.32 -8.60 0.56
N SER A 31 7.21 -7.64 1.48
CA SER A 31 6.10 -7.53 2.41
C SER A 31 5.02 -6.54 1.94
N LEU A 32 3.77 -6.85 2.27
CA LEU A 32 2.62 -5.97 2.10
C LEU A 32 2.03 -5.66 3.49
N LYS A 33 1.81 -4.38 3.80
CA LYS A 33 1.25 -3.93 5.08
C LYS A 33 0.24 -2.82 4.88
N GLY A 34 -0.80 -2.82 5.68
CA GLY A 34 -1.69 -1.68 5.84
C GLY A 34 -1.15 -0.67 6.83
N MET A 35 -1.70 0.54 6.80
CA MET A 35 -1.45 1.57 7.78
C MET A 35 -2.77 2.06 8.39
N SER A 36 -2.83 2.10 9.72
CA SER A 36 -3.96 2.66 10.44
C SER A 36 -3.53 3.88 11.25
N TYR A 37 -4.49 4.80 11.44
CA TYR A 37 -4.33 5.98 12.26
C TYR A 37 -5.23 5.84 13.49
N ASN A 38 -4.66 5.98 14.68
CA ASN A 38 -5.43 6.06 15.91
C ASN A 38 -5.71 7.54 16.23
N PRO A 39 -6.98 8.00 16.17
CA PRO A 39 -7.31 9.41 16.42
C PRO A 39 -7.14 9.84 17.88
N LEU A 40 -7.14 8.90 18.84
CA LEU A 40 -6.98 9.20 20.26
C LEU A 40 -5.51 9.44 20.62
N THR A 41 -4.63 8.56 20.14
CA THR A 41 -3.18 8.69 20.39
C THR A 41 -2.46 9.50 19.31
N GLN A 42 -3.15 9.80 18.21
CA GLN A 42 -2.62 10.44 17.01
C GLN A 42 -1.42 9.72 16.39
N MET A 43 -1.27 8.42 16.66
CA MET A 43 -0.18 7.60 16.15
C MET A 43 -0.62 6.82 14.91
N TYR A 44 0.32 6.69 13.97
CA TYR A 44 0.21 5.78 12.85
C TYR A 44 0.88 4.45 13.20
N SER A 45 0.29 3.35 12.78
CA SER A 45 0.85 2.01 12.95
C SER A 45 0.68 1.16 11.71
N LEU A 46 1.64 0.26 11.47
CA LEU A 46 1.56 -0.74 10.42
C LEU A 46 0.82 -1.97 10.91
N ASN A 47 0.02 -2.56 10.03
CA ASN A 47 -0.75 -3.76 10.32
C ASN A 47 -0.90 -4.64 9.06
N GLN A 48 -1.70 -5.70 9.17
CA GLN A 48 -1.92 -6.67 8.09
C GLN A 48 -3.16 -6.36 7.24
N ASP A 49 -3.97 -5.36 7.59
CA ASP A 49 -5.19 -5.01 6.87
C ASP A 49 -4.90 -4.08 5.69
N THR A 50 -4.97 -4.63 4.49
CA THR A 50 -4.67 -3.93 3.23
C THR A 50 -5.91 -3.50 2.46
N SER A 51 -7.09 -3.57 3.09
CA SER A 51 -8.38 -3.32 2.42
C SER A 51 -8.60 -1.84 2.06
N VAL A 52 -8.03 -0.91 2.83
CA VAL A 52 -8.23 0.54 2.66
C VAL A 52 -6.99 1.21 2.06
N ASN A 53 -5.80 0.85 2.52
CA ASN A 53 -4.53 1.37 2.04
C ASN A 53 -3.46 0.30 2.24
N TYR A 54 -2.34 0.44 1.53
CA TYR A 54 -1.25 -0.50 1.64
C TYR A 54 0.10 0.12 1.29
N LEU A 55 1.16 -0.49 1.82
CA LEU A 55 2.56 -0.24 1.54
C LEU A 55 3.18 -1.57 1.12
N ILE A 56 3.98 -1.56 0.05
CA ILE A 56 4.68 -2.73 -0.45
C ILE A 56 6.19 -2.50 -0.39
N ALA A 57 6.92 -3.45 0.20
CA ALA A 57 8.37 -3.50 0.11
C ALA A 57 8.76 -4.42 -1.04
N CYS A 58 9.68 -3.97 -1.90
CA CYS A 58 10.24 -4.79 -2.96
C CYS A 58 11.75 -4.59 -3.05
N SER A 59 12.45 -5.59 -3.56
CA SER A 59 13.90 -5.56 -3.73
C SER A 59 14.28 -5.94 -5.15
N ARG A 60 15.39 -5.38 -5.63
CA ARG A 60 16.02 -5.84 -6.86
C ARG A 60 16.79 -7.13 -6.55
N PRO A 61 16.60 -8.22 -7.34
CA PRO A 61 17.45 -9.40 -7.25
C PRO A 61 18.92 -9.01 -7.42
N ALA A 62 19.81 -9.67 -6.68
CA ALA A 62 21.26 -9.46 -6.80
C ALA A 62 21.80 -9.94 -8.15
#